data_AF-A0A6M0BJ90-F1
#
_entry.id   AF-A0A6M0BJ90-F1
#
_cell.length_a   1.000
_cell.length_b   1.000
_cell.length_c   1.000
_cell.angle_alpha   90.00
_cell.angle_beta   90.00
_cell.angle_gamma   90.00
#
_symmetry.space_group_name_H-M   'P 1'
#
loop_
_entity.id
_entity.type
_entity.pdbx_description
1 polymer ?
#
loop_
_entity_poly.entity_id
_entity_poly.type
_entity_poly.pdbx_seq_one_letter_code
_entity_poly.pdbx_strand_id
1 'polypeptide(L)' 'METEPLQANTTPFFHVSVLSQELIEGLAICPGGHYLDATVGGGGHTKLILAAAPDVEVTAIDRDAK' A
#
# COMPACT_ATOMS: atom_id res chain seq x y z
N MET A 1 -3.90 -30.32 -37.11
CA MET A 1 -2.83 -29.60 -36.39
C MET A 1 -3.36 -28.21 -36.12
N GLU A 2 -4.15 -28.07 -35.06
CA GLU A 2 -4.73 -26.81 -34.63
C GLU A 2 -3.99 -26.44 -33.34
N THR A 3 -3.20 -25.37 -33.41
CA THR A 3 -2.41 -24.89 -32.28
C THR A 3 -3.30 -24.00 -31.41
N GLU A 4 -3.64 -24.50 -30.23
CA GLU A 4 -4.29 -23.74 -29.16
C GLU A 4 -3.41 -22.54 -28.73
N PRO A 5 -3.97 -21.34 -28.52
CA PRO A 5 -3.19 -20.19 -28.07
C PRO A 5 -2.76 -20.36 -26.60
N LEU A 6 -1.49 -20.07 -26.33
CA LEU A 6 -0.91 -20.06 -24.98
C LEU A 6 -1.65 -19.04 -24.11
N GLN A 7 -2.35 -19.49 -23.06
CA GLN A 7 -2.97 -18.61 -22.07
C GLN A 7 -1.88 -17.80 -21.37
N ALA A 8 -1.95 -16.47 -21.50
CA ALA A 8 -1.12 -15.56 -20.74
C ALA A 8 -1.56 -15.60 -19.27
N ASN A 9 -0.82 -16.34 -18.45
CA ASN A 9 -0.96 -16.29 -16.99
C ASN A 9 -0.54 -14.90 -16.50
N THR A 10 -1.49 -13.98 -16.40
CA THR A 10 -1.30 -12.68 -15.78
C THR A 10 -1.35 -12.84 -14.26
N THR A 11 -0.21 -13.19 -13.67
CA THR A 11 -0.05 -13.11 -12.21
C THR A 11 -0.32 -11.66 -11.78
N PRO A 12 -1.31 -11.40 -10.91
CA PRO A 12 -1.58 -10.03 -10.46
C PRO A 12 -0.35 -9.49 -9.72
N PHE A 13 0.06 -8.27 -10.07
CA PHE A 13 1.12 -7.57 -9.35
C PHE A 13 0.62 -7.23 -7.94
N PHE A 14 1.23 -7.85 -6.93
CA PHE A 14 1.04 -7.46 -5.54
C PHE A 14 2.15 -6.49 -5.16
N HIS A 15 1.79 -5.21 -4.99
CA HIS A 15 2.70 -4.25 -4.38
C HIS A 15 2.85 -4.64 -2.90
N VAL A 16 3.99 -5.22 -2.55
CA VAL A 16 4.37 -5.46 -1.16
C VAL A 16 5.22 -4.28 -0.71
N SER A 17 4.70 -3.52 0.24
CA SER A 17 5.47 -2.46 0.88
C SER A 17 6.69 -3.04 1.59
N VAL A 18 7.85 -2.42 1.37
CA VAL A 18 9.08 -2.77 2.10
C VAL A 18 8.91 -2.39 3.57
N LEU A 19 9.35 -3.25 4.49
CA LEU A 19 9.22 -3.07 5.95
C LEU A 19 7.77 -2.82 6.42
N SER A 20 6.81 -3.54 5.83
CA SER A 20 5.39 -3.39 6.16
C SER A 20 5.09 -3.66 7.64
N GLN A 21 5.69 -4.72 8.20
CA GLN A 21 5.43 -5.13 9.58
C GLN A 21 6.06 -4.14 10.56
N GLU A 22 7.31 -3.76 10.31
CA GLU A 22 8.07 -2.82 11.11
C GLU A 22 7.43 -1.42 11.09
N LEU A 23 6.82 -1.01 9.98
CA LEU A 23 6.04 0.21 9.91
C LEU A 23 4.83 0.17 10.85
N ILE A 24 4.04 -0.90 10.83
CA ILE A 24 2.87 -1.04 11.70
C ILE A 24 3.28 -1.08 13.18
N GLU A 25 4.31 -1.86 13.51
CA GLU A 25 4.83 -1.97 14.88
C GLU A 25 5.45 -0.66 15.36
N GLY A 26 6.25 0.00 14.52
CA GLY A 26 6.98 1.22 14.86
C GLY A 26 6.08 2.45 14.97
N LEU A 27 5.05 2.56 14.14
CA LEU A 27 4.08 3.67 14.23
C LEU A 27 3.07 3.47 15.37
N ALA A 28 2.90 2.24 15.86
CA ALA A 28 1.95 1.89 16.91
C ALA A 28 0.57 2.56 16.68
N ILE A 29 -0.01 2.27 15.52
CA ILE A 29 -1.19 3.00 15.00
C ILE A 29 -2.36 2.90 15.99
N CYS A 30 -2.97 4.05 16.27
CA CYS A 30 -4.09 4.20 17.18
C CYS A 30 -5.40 4.43 16.40
N PRO A 31 -6.52 3.81 16.82
CA PRO A 31 -7.84 4.20 16.35
C PRO A 31 -8.07 5.72 16.52
N GLY A 32 -8.67 6.35 15.51
CA GLY A 32 -8.91 7.80 15.47
C GLY A 32 -7.65 8.65 15.23
N GLY A 33 -6.50 8.03 14.99
CA GLY A 33 -5.24 8.75 14.74
C GLY A 33 -5.18 9.38 13.35
N HIS A 34 -4.48 10.50 13.25
CA HIS A 34 -4.18 11.15 11.98
C HIS A 34 -2.67 11.12 11.72
N TYR A 35 -2.26 10.46 10.65
CA TYR A 35 -0.87 10.22 10.29
C TYR A 35 -0.45 11.01 9.05
N LEU A 36 0.86 11.27 8.94
CA LEU A 36 1.46 11.89 7.76
C LEU A 36 2.32 10.85 7.03
N ASP A 37 1.93 10.49 5.81
CA ASP A 37 2.78 9.77 4.87
C ASP A 37 3.47 10.80 3.96
N ALA A 38 4.72 11.14 4.26
CA ALA A 38 5.46 12.18 3.55
C ALA A 38 6.12 11.70 2.24
N THR A 39 5.94 10.41 1.89
CA THR A 39 6.56 9.78 0.72
C THR A 39 5.61 8.77 0.09
N VAL A 40 4.35 9.16 -0.13
CA VAL A 40 3.27 8.20 -0.39
C VAL A 40 3.53 7.31 -1.60
N GLY A 41 4.15 7.82 -2.67
CA GLY A 41 4.49 7.07 -3.87
C GLY A 41 3.34 6.20 -4.37
N GLY A 42 3.56 4.89 -4.45
CA GLY A 42 2.53 3.91 -4.84
C GLY A 42 1.44 3.63 -3.80
N GLY A 43 1.46 4.30 -2.64
CA GLY A 43 0.42 4.23 -1.60
C GLY A 43 0.42 2.97 -0.74
N GLY A 44 1.44 2.10 -0.86
CA GLY A 44 1.47 0.82 -0.15
C GLY A 44 1.45 0.97 1.38
N HIS A 45 2.25 1.90 1.93
CA HIS A 45 2.30 2.16 3.38
C HIS A 45 1.04 2.87 3.87
N THR A 46 0.58 3.92 3.18
CA THR A 46 -0.71 4.58 3.47
C THR A 46 -1.86 3.56 3.54
N LYS A 47 -1.92 2.60 2.62
CA LYS A 47 -2.96 1.55 2.65
C LYS A 47 -2.90 0.69 3.91
N LEU A 48 -1.69 0.34 4.36
CA LEU A 48 -1.50 -0.41 5.61
C LEU A 48 -1.93 0.42 6.83
N ILE A 49 -1.61 1.72 6.85
CA ILE A 49 -2.01 2.63 7.93
C ILE A 49 -3.54 2.73 8.02
N LEU A 50 -4.22 2.97 6.90
CA LEU A 50 -5.68 3.08 6.82
C LEU A 50 -6.41 1.76 7.14
N ALA A 51 -5.76 0.62 6.94
CA ALA A 51 -6.34 -0.69 7.25
C ALA A 51 -6.29 -1.04 8.76
N ALA A 52 -5.51 -0.30 9.56
CA ALA A 52 -5.31 -0.61 10.98
C ALA A 52 -6.57 -0.37 11.83
N ALA A 53 -7.36 0.66 11.50
CA ALA A 53 -8.63 0.97 12.16
C ALA A 53 -9.52 1.84 11.24
N PRO A 54 -10.87 1.73 11.35
CA PRO A 54 -11.81 2.35 10.42
C PRO A 54 -11.87 3.89 10.50
N ASP A 55 -11.38 4.48 11.58
CA ASP A 55 -11.41 5.91 11.88
C ASP A 55 -10.01 6.57 11.78
N VAL A 56 -9.05 5.88 11.18
CA VAL A 56 -7.72 6.43 10.91
C VAL A 56 -7.76 7.34 9.69
N GLU A 57 -7.10 8.49 9.81
CA GLU A 57 -6.91 9.44 8.70
C GLU A 57 -5.44 9.52 8.31
N VAL A 58 -5.18 9.78 7.03
CA VAL A 58 -3.82 9.98 6.51
C VAL A 58 -3.79 11.21 5.61
N THR A 59 -2.92 12.16 5.94
CA THR A 59 -2.45 13.18 5.00
C THR A 59 -1.25 12.61 4.27
N ALA A 60 -1.29 12.59 2.94
CA ALA A 60 -0.26 12.01 2.10
C ALA A 60 0.39 13.08 1.21
N ILE A 61 1.71 13.05 1.10
CA ILE A 61 2.50 13.96 0.27
C ILE A 61 3.47 13.12 -0.57
N ASP A 62 3.58 13.46 -1.86
CA ASP A 62 4.68 13.05 -2.71
C ASP A 62 5.18 14.27 -3.50
N ARG A 63 6.44 14.22 -3.93
CA ARG A 63 7.01 15.22 -4.82
C ARG A 63 6.79 14.88 -6.29
N ASP A 64 6.68 13.60 -6.63
CA ASP A 64 6.36 13.19 -7.98
C ASP A 64 4.96 13.69 -8.34
N ALA A 65 4.87 14.42 -9.44
CA ALA A 65 3.63 15.02 -9.91
C ALA A 65 2.82 14.08 -10.81
N LYS A 66 3.33 12.85 -11.04
CA LYS A 66 2.62 11.81 -11.77
C LYS A 66 1.40 11.28 -11.03
#